data_AF-A0A962L7P0-F1
#
_entry.id   AF-A0A962L7P0-F1
#
_cell.length_a   1.000
_cell.length_b   1.000
_cell.length_c   1.000
_cell.angle_alpha   90.00
_cell.angle_beta   90.00
_cell.angle_gamma   90.00
#
_symmetry.space_group_name_H-M   'P 1'
#
loop_
_entity.id
_entity.type
_entity.pdbx_description
1 polymer ?
#
loop_
_entity_poly.entity_id
_entity_poly.type
_entity_poly.pdbx_seq_one_letter_code
_entity_poly.pdbx_strand_id
1 'polypeptide(L)'
;MARLLKAAGIALVLVFAIVLARTFLHTPQADASGQAMNIPVDADKIAAHLSEAIRFRTVSYQDDAERQQDQFDGFIAWVKATYPEVDRSLALIRLNDTLLFKWAGSEADLPPILVTGHYDVVPVIPGTESAWQHPPFDGVIADGVIWGRGALDDKSAVVAILEATTVL
;
A
#
# COMPACT_ATOMS: atom_id res chain seq x y z
N MET A 1 8.85 -35.45 -35.80
CA MET A 1 9.72 -34.54 -35.03
C MET A 1 9.98 -33.20 -35.73
N ALA A 2 10.63 -33.16 -36.91
CA ALA A 2 11.08 -31.91 -37.53
C ALA A 2 9.96 -30.93 -37.95
N ARG A 3 8.79 -31.41 -38.37
CA ARG A 3 7.62 -30.56 -38.71
C ARG A 3 7.03 -29.87 -37.47
N LEU A 4 6.98 -30.58 -36.34
CA LEU A 4 6.52 -30.05 -35.06
C LEU A 4 7.48 -28.98 -34.52
N LEU A 5 8.79 -29.20 -34.61
CA LEU A 5 9.80 -28.21 -34.20
C LEU A 5 9.74 -26.94 -35.05
N LYS A 6 9.52 -27.07 -36.37
CA LYS A 6 9.34 -25.92 -37.26
C LYS A 6 8.07 -25.13 -36.93
N ALA A 7 6.95 -25.83 -36.69
CA ALA A 7 5.70 -25.19 -36.30
C ALA A 7 5.83 -24.45 -34.96
N ALA A 8 6.50 -25.05 -33.97
CA ALA A 8 6.78 -24.43 -32.68
C ALA A 8 7.68 -23.18 -32.83
N GLY A 9 8.72 -23.26 -33.66
CA GLY A 9 9.59 -22.11 -33.94
C GLY A 9 8.85 -20.94 -34.61
N ILE A 10 7.98 -21.23 -35.58
CA ILE A 10 7.13 -20.21 -36.23
C ILE A 10 6.16 -19.59 -35.23
N ALA A 11 5.52 -20.40 -34.39
CA ALA A 11 4.61 -19.90 -33.35
C ALA A 11 5.33 -18.98 -32.36
N LEU A 12 6.56 -19.33 -31.94
CA LEU A 12 7.37 -18.50 -31.04
C LEU A 12 7.72 -17.15 -31.67
N VAL A 13 8.13 -17.14 -32.94
CA VAL A 13 8.44 -15.90 -33.68
C VAL A 13 7.18 -15.04 -33.83
N LEU A 14 6.02 -15.65 -34.11
CA LEU A 14 4.75 -14.94 -34.19
C LEU A 14 4.36 -14.30 -32.85
N VAL A 15 4.45 -15.05 -31.74
CA VAL A 15 4.18 -14.51 -30.40
C VAL A 15 5.14 -13.37 -30.09
N PHE A 16 6.44 -13.54 -30.36
CA PHE A 16 7.43 -12.50 -30.11
C PHE A 16 7.16 -11.23 -30.94
N ALA A 17 6.81 -11.39 -32.22
CA ALA A 17 6.44 -10.27 -33.09
C ALA A 17 5.16 -9.57 -32.62
N ILE A 18 4.15 -10.32 -32.16
CA ILE A 18 2.93 -9.75 -31.59
C ILE A 18 3.22 -8.98 -30.31
N VAL A 19 4.07 -9.51 -29.43
CA VAL A 19 4.49 -8.82 -28.21
C VAL A 19 5.21 -7.52 -28.55
N LEU A 20 6.21 -7.54 -29.45
CA LEU A 20 6.90 -6.32 -29.89
C LEU A 20 5.93 -5.30 -30.51
N ALA A 21 5.07 -5.75 -31.42
CA ALA A 21 4.09 -4.88 -32.04
C ALA A 21 3.13 -4.27 -31.01
N ARG A 22 2.63 -5.05 -30.05
CA ARG A 22 1.78 -4.55 -28.97
C ARG A 22 2.53 -3.57 -28.07
N THR A 23 3.77 -3.85 -27.70
CA THR A 23 4.59 -2.96 -26.87
C THR A 23 4.83 -1.61 -27.55
N PHE A 24 5.17 -1.61 -28.84
CA PHE A 24 5.46 -0.37 -29.57
C PHE A 24 4.21 0.39 -30.05
N LEU A 25 3.08 -0.30 -30.25
CA LEU A 25 1.85 0.30 -30.76
C LEU A 25 0.82 0.58 -29.67
N HIS A 26 1.01 0.11 -28.44
CA HIS A 26 0.11 0.41 -27.34
C HIS A 26 0.28 1.88 -26.96
N THR A 27 -0.73 2.68 -27.29
CA THR A 27 -0.91 4.01 -26.72
C THR A 27 -1.90 3.87 -25.57
N PRO A 28 -1.51 4.17 -24.32
CA PRO A 28 -2.47 4.20 -23.23
C PRO A 28 -3.58 5.19 -23.59
N GLN A 29 -4.83 4.85 -23.29
CA GLN A 29 -5.90 5.84 -23.38
C GLN A 29 -5.51 6.99 -22.45
N ALA A 30 -5.60 8.23 -22.96
CA ALA A 30 -5.45 9.39 -22.08
C ALA A 30 -6.57 9.28 -21.05
N ASP A 31 -6.21 9.20 -19.76
CA ASP A 31 -7.19 9.29 -18.70
C ASP A 31 -8.01 10.56 -18.91
N ALA A 32 -9.32 10.47 -18.65
CA ALA A 32 -10.15 11.65 -18.58
C ALA A 32 -9.47 12.60 -17.58
N SER A 33 -8.94 13.72 -18.08
CA SER A 33 -8.23 14.69 -17.27
C SER A 33 -9.23 15.30 -16.29
N GLY A 34 -9.39 14.69 -15.13
CA GLY A 34 -9.97 15.35 -13.98
C GLY A 34 -9.18 16.62 -13.73
N GLN A 35 -9.85 17.70 -13.33
CA GLN A 35 -9.11 18.87 -12.85
C GLN A 35 -8.26 18.42 -11.67
N ALA A 36 -6.95 18.62 -11.77
CA ALA A 36 -6.05 18.36 -10.66
C ALA A 36 -6.52 19.20 -9.46
N MET A 37 -6.96 18.53 -8.41
CA MET A 37 -7.37 19.19 -7.18
C MET A 37 -6.10 19.52 -6.40
N ASN A 38 -5.81 20.81 -6.19
CA ASN A 38 -4.66 21.22 -5.40
C ASN A 38 -5.08 21.31 -3.93
N ILE A 39 -4.94 20.21 -3.21
CA ILE A 39 -5.21 20.14 -1.78
C ILE A 39 -3.91 20.43 -1.03
N PRO A 40 -3.82 21.52 -0.24
CA PRO A 40 -2.64 21.76 0.58
C PRO A 40 -2.53 20.66 1.63
N VAL A 41 -1.38 19.99 1.68
CA VAL A 41 -1.07 18.94 2.65
C VAL A 41 0.14 19.35 3.50
N ASP A 42 0.14 18.93 4.75
CA ASP A 42 1.27 19.09 5.66
C ASP A 42 2.20 17.87 5.52
N ALA A 43 3.21 18.00 4.67
CA ALA A 43 4.12 16.91 4.36
C ALA A 43 4.93 16.44 5.60
N ASP A 44 5.27 17.37 6.51
CA ASP A 44 6.02 17.03 7.72
C ASP A 44 5.16 16.23 8.69
N LYS A 45 3.88 16.61 8.84
CA LYS A 45 2.90 15.85 9.63
C LYS A 45 2.67 14.45 9.05
N ILE A 46 2.48 14.34 7.73
CA ILE A 46 2.28 13.04 7.06
C ILE A 46 3.52 12.15 7.23
N ALA A 47 4.72 12.73 7.09
CA ALA A 47 5.97 12.00 7.31
C ALA A 47 6.09 11.53 8.77
N ALA A 48 5.70 12.36 9.74
CA ALA A 48 5.66 11.98 11.16
C ALA A 48 4.66 10.85 11.42
N HIS A 49 3.47 10.88 10.82
CA HIS A 49 2.50 9.79 10.95
C HIS A 49 3.01 8.47 10.35
N LEU A 50 3.69 8.49 9.20
CA LEU A 50 4.32 7.28 8.66
C LEU A 50 5.46 6.78 9.56
N SER A 51 6.26 7.70 10.10
CA SER A 51 7.29 7.38 11.10
C SER A 51 6.70 6.68 12.32
N GLU A 52 5.61 7.21 12.89
CA GLU A 52 4.89 6.59 14.01
C GLU A 52 4.30 5.23 13.65
N ALA A 53 3.64 5.13 12.49
CA ALA A 53 3.06 3.90 11.97
C ALA A 53 4.09 2.75 11.88
N ILE A 54 5.32 3.05 11.46
CA ILE A 54 6.43 2.08 11.35
C ILE A 54 6.80 1.45 12.71
N ARG A 55 6.60 2.18 13.80
CA ARG A 55 6.98 1.73 15.15
C ARG A 55 6.16 0.55 15.67
N PHE A 56 4.96 0.35 15.14
CA PHE A 56 4.14 -0.83 15.40
C PHE A 56 4.71 -2.03 14.63
N ARG A 57 5.28 -3.01 15.33
CA ARG A 57 5.91 -4.19 14.74
C ARG A 57 4.87 -5.24 14.36
N THR A 58 3.97 -4.88 13.45
CA THR A 58 2.89 -5.70 12.89
C THR A 58 3.45 -6.81 11.98
N VAL A 59 4.42 -7.56 12.47
CA VAL A 59 5.12 -8.59 11.73
C VAL A 59 4.20 -9.78 11.52
N SER A 60 4.05 -10.18 10.25
CA SER A 60 3.28 -11.34 9.86
C SER A 60 4.17 -12.57 9.80
N TYR A 61 3.74 -13.64 10.47
CA TYR A 61 4.42 -14.94 10.50
C TYR A 61 3.53 -16.01 9.88
N GLN A 62 4.14 -17.08 9.35
CA GLN A 62 3.37 -18.24 8.87
C GLN A 62 2.68 -18.99 10.02
N ASP A 63 3.31 -19.02 11.19
CA ASP A 63 2.70 -19.51 12.43
C ASP A 63 2.03 -18.35 13.17
N ASP A 64 0.70 -18.41 13.28
CA ASP A 64 -0.09 -17.39 13.98
C ASP A 64 0.26 -17.31 15.48
N ALA A 65 0.86 -18.35 16.07
CA ALA A 65 1.34 -18.32 17.44
C ALA A 65 2.50 -17.34 17.66
N GLU A 66 3.24 -16.97 16.61
CA GLU A 66 4.33 -15.98 16.66
C GLU A 66 3.81 -14.54 16.48
N ARG A 67 2.52 -14.37 16.15
CA ARG A 67 1.90 -13.07 15.95
C ARG A 67 1.86 -12.28 17.25
N GLN A 68 2.46 -11.11 17.24
CA GLN A 68 2.39 -10.15 18.34
C GLN A 68 1.12 -9.30 18.23
N GLN A 69 0.00 -9.83 18.73
CA GLN A 69 -1.33 -9.19 18.60
C GLN A 69 -1.38 -7.77 19.16
N ASP A 70 -0.62 -7.48 20.23
CA ASP A 70 -0.52 -6.16 20.83
C ASP A 70 0.00 -5.10 19.85
N GLN A 71 0.85 -5.48 18.89
CA GLN A 71 1.35 -4.57 17.86
C GLN A 71 0.26 -4.20 16.85
N PHE A 72 -0.62 -5.16 16.51
CA PHE A 72 -1.77 -4.94 15.62
C PHE A 72 -2.85 -4.11 16.31
N ASP A 73 -3.18 -4.45 17.56
CA ASP A 73 -4.11 -3.66 18.36
C ASP A 73 -3.60 -2.23 18.58
N GLY A 74 -2.30 -2.07 18.82
CA GLY A 74 -1.64 -0.77 18.95
C GLY A 74 -1.75 0.07 17.67
N PHE A 75 -1.48 -0.53 16.50
CA PHE A 75 -1.65 0.15 15.22
C PHE A 75 -3.10 0.59 14.99
N ILE A 76 -4.07 -0.29 15.26
CA ILE A 76 -5.50 0.02 15.06
C ILE A 76 -5.96 1.13 16.03
N ALA A 77 -5.50 1.09 17.28
CA ALA A 77 -5.77 2.15 18.25
C ALA A 77 -5.14 3.49 17.81
N TRP A 78 -3.93 3.45 17.25
CA TRP A 78 -3.25 4.63 16.70
C TRP A 78 -4.01 5.20 15.49
N VAL A 79 -4.51 4.37 14.57
CA VAL A 79 -5.34 4.85 13.45
C VAL A 79 -6.55 5.62 13.98
N LYS A 80 -7.27 5.05 14.96
CA LYS A 80 -8.43 5.69 15.57
C LYS A 80 -8.11 7.02 16.27
N ALA A 81 -6.97 7.08 16.96
CA ALA A 81 -6.54 8.27 17.68
C ALA A 81 -6.06 9.38 16.74
N THR A 82 -5.36 8.99 15.67
CA THR A 82 -4.70 9.90 14.72
C THR A 82 -5.67 10.46 13.69
N TYR A 83 -6.66 9.65 13.28
CA TYR A 83 -7.62 10.00 12.22
C TYR A 83 -9.08 10.02 12.71
N PRO A 84 -9.43 10.82 13.74
CA PRO A 84 -10.77 10.80 14.31
C PRO A 84 -11.86 11.30 13.35
N GLU A 85 -11.51 12.07 12.32
CA GLU A 85 -12.40 12.49 11.23
C GLU A 85 -12.80 11.36 10.29
N VAL A 86 -11.93 10.37 10.08
CA VAL A 86 -12.25 9.16 9.30
C VAL A 86 -13.35 8.38 10.02
N ASP A 87 -13.18 8.15 11.32
CA ASP A 87 -14.17 7.47 12.17
C ASP A 87 -15.50 8.23 12.26
N ARG A 88 -15.49 9.57 12.14
CA ARG A 88 -16.71 10.39 12.14
C ARG A 88 -17.46 10.34 10.81
N SER A 89 -16.73 10.24 9.70
CA SER A 89 -17.28 10.42 8.36
C SER A 89 -17.61 9.10 7.67
N LEU A 90 -16.93 8.01 8.03
CA LEU A 90 -17.06 6.70 7.43
C LEU A 90 -17.62 5.69 8.43
N ALA A 91 -18.40 4.73 7.95
CA ALA A 91 -18.85 3.61 8.77
C ALA A 91 -17.76 2.54 8.85
N LEU A 92 -17.24 2.28 10.05
CA LEU A 92 -16.26 1.21 10.28
C LEU A 92 -16.94 -0.14 10.51
N ILE A 93 -16.55 -1.13 9.70
CA ILE A 93 -16.85 -2.55 9.89
C ILE A 93 -15.54 -3.25 10.23
N ARG A 94 -15.47 -3.89 11.40
CA ARG A 94 -14.28 -4.61 11.85
C ARG A 94 -14.42 -6.10 11.53
N LEU A 95 -13.46 -6.65 10.79
CA LEU A 95 -13.38 -8.07 10.44
C LEU A 95 -12.05 -8.61 10.98
N ASN A 96 -12.05 -9.10 12.22
CA ASN A 96 -10.83 -9.36 13.01
C ASN A 96 -9.98 -8.07 13.08
N ASP A 97 -8.77 -8.11 12.53
CA ASP A 97 -7.87 -6.96 12.48
C ASP A 97 -7.99 -6.16 11.17
N THR A 98 -8.86 -6.57 10.25
CA THR A 98 -9.17 -5.78 9.05
C THR A 98 -10.12 -4.64 9.39
N LEU A 99 -9.77 -3.43 8.93
CA LEU A 99 -10.59 -2.23 9.03
C LEU A 99 -11.25 -1.95 7.68
N LEU A 100 -12.55 -2.19 7.57
CA LEU A 100 -13.33 -1.83 6.39
C LEU A 100 -14.08 -0.53 6.67
N PHE A 101 -13.60 0.58 6.10
CA PHE A 101 -14.28 1.86 6.14
C PHE A 101 -15.19 2.01 4.92
N LYS A 102 -16.49 2.25 5.16
CA LYS A 102 -17.46 2.47 4.10
C LYS A 102 -17.81 3.96 4.02
N TRP A 103 -17.46 4.56 2.89
CA TRP A 103 -17.85 5.92 2.52
C TRP A 103 -19.06 5.88 1.58
N ALA A 104 -20.17 6.49 1.98
CA ALA A 104 -21.30 6.68 1.09
C ALA A 104 -20.99 7.81 0.07
N GLY A 105 -20.97 7.48 -1.22
CA GLY A 105 -20.83 8.48 -2.28
C GLY A 105 -22.06 9.39 -2.38
N SER A 106 -21.86 10.59 -2.93
CA SER A 106 -22.96 11.54 -3.18
C SER A 106 -23.92 11.08 -4.27
N GLU A 107 -23.43 10.30 -5.24
CA GLU A 107 -24.20 9.71 -6.34
C GLU A 107 -24.28 8.19 -6.16
N ALA A 108 -25.44 7.69 -5.73
CA ALA A 108 -25.61 6.29 -5.31
C ALA A 108 -25.71 5.29 -6.47
N ASP A 109 -25.83 5.76 -7.71
CA ASP A 109 -25.93 4.96 -8.94
C ASP A 109 -24.56 4.67 -9.58
N LEU A 110 -23.50 5.38 -9.16
CA LEU A 110 -22.14 5.12 -9.64
C LEU A 110 -21.59 3.80 -9.06
N PRO A 111 -20.77 3.06 -9.83
CA PRO A 111 -20.06 1.89 -9.30
C PRO A 111 -19.14 2.27 -8.13
N PRO A 112 -19.06 1.44 -7.07
CA PRO A 112 -18.16 1.70 -5.95
C PRO A 112 -16.70 1.49 -6.38
N ILE A 113 -15.80 2.20 -5.70
CA ILE A 113 -14.36 1.95 -5.76
C ILE A 113 -13.90 1.30 -4.45
N LEU A 114 -12.93 0.39 -4.54
CA LEU A 114 -12.22 -0.15 -3.38
C LEU A 114 -10.79 0.38 -3.40
N VAL A 115 -10.44 1.13 -2.38
CA VAL A 115 -9.06 1.53 -2.10
C VAL A 115 -8.58 0.67 -0.93
N THR A 116 -7.44 0.01 -1.09
CA THR A 116 -6.96 -0.98 -0.12
C THR A 116 -5.45 -0.87 0.04
N GLY A 117 -4.98 -1.24 1.22
CA GLY A 117 -3.58 -1.46 1.55
C GLY A 117 -3.48 -2.46 2.69
N HIS A 118 -2.27 -2.81 3.08
CA HIS A 118 -2.04 -3.64 4.26
C HIS A 118 -1.02 -3.00 5.20
N TYR A 119 -1.15 -3.28 6.48
CA TYR A 119 -0.30 -2.67 7.51
C TYR A 119 0.53 -3.70 8.28
N ASP A 120 0.37 -4.99 7.97
CA ASP A 120 1.32 -6.02 8.38
C ASP A 120 2.60 -5.92 7.54
N VAL A 121 3.71 -6.40 8.10
CA VAL A 121 5.02 -6.32 7.48
C VAL A 121 5.75 -7.64 7.56
N VAL A 122 6.72 -7.84 6.67
CA VAL A 122 7.62 -9.00 6.74
C VAL A 122 8.64 -8.84 7.89
N PRO A 123 9.15 -9.95 8.46
CA PRO A 123 10.20 -9.90 9.46
C PRO A 123 11.50 -9.28 8.90
N VAL A 124 12.33 -8.79 9.80
CA VAL A 124 13.75 -8.51 9.48
C VAL A 124 14.45 -9.86 9.37
N ILE A 125 15.29 -10.03 8.35
CA ILE A 125 16.03 -11.28 8.16
C ILE A 125 16.96 -11.45 9.38
N PRO A 126 16.87 -12.57 10.12
CA PRO A 126 17.70 -12.76 11.31
C PRO A 126 19.19 -12.67 10.98
N GLY A 127 19.92 -11.87 11.75
CA GLY A 127 21.36 -11.66 11.58
C GLY A 127 21.74 -10.56 10.58
N THR A 128 20.76 -9.89 9.95
CA THR A 128 21.01 -8.74 9.07
C THR A 128 20.71 -7.40 9.74
N GLU A 129 20.47 -7.36 11.05
CA GLU A 129 20.08 -6.15 11.78
C GLU A 129 21.13 -5.04 11.63
N SER A 130 22.42 -5.40 11.61
CA SER A 130 23.54 -4.47 11.41
C SER A 130 23.68 -3.93 9.99
N ALA A 131 22.99 -4.52 9.01
CA ALA A 131 22.97 -4.03 7.63
C ALA A 131 21.99 -2.86 7.44
N TRP A 132 21.12 -2.60 8.42
CA TRP A 132 20.24 -1.45 8.39
C TRP A 132 20.99 -0.18 8.81
N GLN A 133 20.85 0.88 8.03
CA GLN A 133 21.43 2.20 8.36
C GLN A 133 20.74 2.83 9.58
N HIS A 134 19.44 2.58 9.73
CA HIS A 134 18.62 2.97 10.88
C HIS A 134 17.83 1.77 11.38
N PRO A 135 17.52 1.68 12.69
CA PRO A 135 16.79 0.54 13.22
C PRO A 135 15.45 0.34 12.48
N PRO A 136 15.13 -0.91 12.10
CA PRO A 136 14.05 -1.20 11.15
C PRO A 136 12.65 -0.78 11.62
N PHE A 137 12.45 -0.57 12.92
CA PHE A 137 11.15 -0.23 13.49
C PHE A 137 11.15 1.10 14.26
N ASP A 138 12.13 1.98 14.00
CA ASP A 138 12.19 3.29 14.67
C ASP A 138 11.54 4.41 13.85
N GLY A 139 11.26 4.17 12.56
CA GLY A 139 10.63 5.15 11.67
C GLY A 139 11.49 6.41 11.46
N VAL A 140 12.81 6.28 11.45
CA VAL A 140 13.72 7.44 11.44
C VAL A 140 13.51 8.28 10.18
N ILE A 141 13.24 9.57 10.36
CA ILE A 141 13.21 10.55 9.26
C ILE A 141 14.61 11.17 9.16
N ALA A 142 15.33 10.88 8.08
CA ALA A 142 16.68 11.36 7.85
C ALA A 142 16.97 11.45 6.35
N ASP A 143 17.80 12.41 5.94
CA ASP A 143 18.27 12.55 4.55
C ASP A 143 17.15 12.60 3.49
N GLY A 144 16.01 13.20 3.85
CA GLY A 144 14.85 13.33 2.96
C GLY A 144 14.05 12.05 2.75
N VAL A 145 14.30 11.02 3.57
CA VAL A 145 13.59 9.73 3.51
C VAL A 145 13.11 9.28 4.88
N ILE A 146 12.12 8.39 4.89
CA ILE A 146 11.58 7.77 6.10
C ILE A 146 12.04 6.31 6.11
N TRP A 147 12.90 5.97 7.07
CA TRP A 147 13.51 4.66 7.18
C TRP A 147 12.69 3.72 8.05
N GLY A 148 12.38 2.54 7.52
CA GLY A 148 11.86 1.44 8.33
C GLY A 148 11.20 0.33 7.53
N ARG A 149 11.04 -0.83 8.17
CA ARG A 149 10.24 -1.95 7.71
C ARG A 149 8.76 -1.52 7.72
N GLY A 150 8.14 -1.56 6.55
CA GLY A 150 6.78 -1.05 6.35
C GLY A 150 6.74 0.30 5.64
N ALA A 151 7.86 1.03 5.55
CA ALA A 151 7.88 2.39 4.99
C ALA A 151 7.46 2.44 3.52
N LEU A 152 7.82 1.43 2.72
CA LEU A 152 7.39 1.30 1.32
C LEU A 152 6.27 0.28 1.14
N ASP A 153 6.33 -0.82 1.90
CA ASP A 153 5.45 -1.99 1.76
C ASP A 153 4.87 -2.35 3.14
N ASP A 154 3.65 -1.90 3.48
CA ASP A 154 2.75 -1.03 2.69
C ASP A 154 2.14 0.11 3.53
N LYS A 155 2.79 0.45 4.65
CA LYS A 155 2.27 1.47 5.57
C LYS A 155 2.22 2.86 4.94
N SER A 156 3.07 3.17 3.96
CA SER A 156 2.97 4.42 3.20
C SER A 156 1.64 4.57 2.48
N ALA A 157 1.15 3.50 1.82
CA ALA A 157 -0.13 3.56 1.13
C ALA A 157 -1.28 3.66 2.12
N VAL A 158 -1.24 2.90 3.22
CA VAL A 158 -2.25 2.96 4.28
C VAL A 158 -2.36 4.37 4.87
N VAL A 159 -1.23 4.98 5.23
CA VAL A 159 -1.20 6.36 5.74
C VAL A 159 -1.69 7.35 4.69
N ALA A 160 -1.25 7.23 3.44
CA ALA A 160 -1.73 8.11 2.37
C ALA A 160 -3.25 8.04 2.14
N ILE A 161 -3.84 6.84 2.20
CA ILE A 161 -5.29 6.63 2.09
C ILE A 161 -6.03 7.31 3.25
N LEU A 162 -5.55 7.12 4.48
CA LEU A 162 -6.14 7.74 5.68
C LEU A 162 -6.05 9.26 5.61
N GLU A 163 -4.87 9.81 5.32
CA GLU A 163 -4.64 11.26 5.17
C GLU A 163 -5.54 11.87 4.08
N ALA A 164 -5.61 11.24 2.91
CA ALA A 164 -6.49 11.69 1.82
C ALA A 164 -7.97 11.70 2.22
N THR A 165 -8.39 10.75 3.06
CA THR A 165 -9.76 10.69 3.58
C THR A 165 -10.07 11.86 4.53
N THR A 166 -9.07 12.45 5.19
CA THR A 166 -9.27 13.57 6.13
C THR A 166 -9.54 14.92 5.45
N VAL A 167 -9.20 15.04 4.17
CA VAL A 167 -9.21 16.31 3.41
C VAL A 167 -10.28 16.36 2.32
N LEU A 168 -11.06 15.29 2.17
CA LEU A 168 -12.15 15.12 1.19
C LEU A 168 -13.50 15.14 1.91
#